data_AF-A0A8H4V5P1-F1
#
_entry.id   AF-A0A8H4V5P1-F1
#
_cell.length_a   1.000
_cell.length_b   1.000
_cell.length_c   1.000
_cell.angle_alpha   90.00
_cell.angle_beta   90.00
_cell.angle_gamma   90.00
#
_symmetry.space_group_name_H-M   'P 1'
#
loop_
_entity.id
_entity.type
_entity.pdbx_description
1 polymer ?
#
loop_
_entity_poly.entity_id
_entity_poly.type
_entity_poly.pdbx_seq_one_letter_code
_entity_poly.pdbx_strand_id
1 'polypeptide(L)'
;MCYLDVSSPIFGFSVEGGGHRDDRFGARPSDGLQHIQLWRRTWDGAWNVTLQLADDGYLQGNGGTGWSGGANGDVDDAGGSELKLRSTAGELEVAARCAWDDANGAAKIPAFYELIRFMPEWSIVMKKATGLVQVRKASKVPS
;
A
#
# COMPACT_ATOMS: atom_id res chain seq x y z
N MET A 1 2.68 11.91 7.99
CA MET A 1 2.45 10.58 7.35
C MET A 1 2.67 10.72 5.86
N CYS A 2 3.09 9.66 5.18
CA CYS A 2 3.18 9.66 3.72
C CYS A 2 2.35 8.53 3.13
N TYR A 3 2.00 8.67 1.87
CA TYR A 3 1.20 7.76 1.09
C TYR A 3 1.84 7.60 -0.28
N LEU A 4 1.69 6.43 -0.86
CA LEU A 4 2.08 6.13 -2.22
C LEU A 4 0.87 5.52 -2.92
N ASP A 5 0.34 6.26 -3.89
CA ASP A 5 -0.74 5.78 -4.76
C ASP A 5 -0.16 5.34 -6.09
N VAL A 6 -0.67 4.24 -6.64
CA VAL A 6 -0.27 3.71 -7.95
C VAL A 6 -1.48 3.61 -8.88
N SER A 7 -1.29 3.92 -10.16
CA SER A 7 -2.38 3.94 -11.14
C SER A 7 -2.89 2.54 -11.50
N SER A 8 -2.03 1.53 -11.48
CA SER A 8 -2.38 0.13 -11.69
C SER A 8 -2.10 -0.71 -10.42
N PRO A 9 -2.85 -1.80 -10.20
CA PRO A 9 -2.63 -2.65 -9.04
C PRO A 9 -1.23 -3.24 -9.01
N ILE A 10 -0.62 -3.24 -7.82
CA ILE A 10 0.62 -3.97 -7.51
C ILE A 10 0.29 -5.18 -6.65
N PHE A 11 1.10 -6.23 -6.73
CA PHE A 11 0.84 -7.48 -6.02
C PHE A 11 1.70 -7.62 -4.76
N GLY A 12 2.61 -6.69 -4.52
CA GLY A 12 3.41 -6.66 -3.30
C GLY A 12 4.28 -5.42 -3.20
N PHE A 13 4.82 -5.18 -2.02
CA PHE A 13 5.82 -4.15 -1.79
C PHE A 13 6.72 -4.53 -0.61
N SER A 14 7.91 -3.94 -0.58
CA SER A 14 8.82 -3.99 0.56
C SER A 14 9.39 -2.61 0.82
N VAL A 15 9.69 -2.32 2.09
CA VAL A 15 10.26 -1.05 2.52
C VAL A 15 11.58 -1.35 3.22
N GLU A 16 12.65 -0.68 2.82
CA GLU A 16 13.96 -0.84 3.45
C GLU A 16 13.91 -0.45 4.93
N GLY A 17 14.43 -1.31 5.81
CA GLY A 17 14.31 -1.16 7.26
C GLY A 17 12.90 -1.39 7.81
N GLY A 18 11.94 -1.74 6.95
CA GLY A 18 10.61 -2.21 7.34
C GLY A 18 10.63 -3.64 7.87
N GLY A 19 9.69 -3.97 8.75
CA GLY A 19 9.49 -5.34 9.20
C GLY A 19 8.96 -6.24 8.08
N HIS A 20 9.19 -7.56 8.22
CA HIS A 20 8.55 -8.54 7.35
C HIS A 20 7.03 -8.51 7.53
N ARG A 21 6.31 -8.89 6.47
CA ARG A 21 4.86 -9.07 6.54
C ARG A 21 4.55 -10.18 7.56
N ASP A 22 3.64 -9.88 8.47
CA ASP A 22 3.18 -10.80 9.50
C ASP A 22 2.11 -11.76 8.93
N ASP A 23 2.20 -13.05 9.26
CA ASP A 23 1.27 -14.09 8.80
C ASP A 23 -0.17 -13.82 9.26
N ARG A 24 -0.36 -13.05 10.35
CA ARG A 24 -1.69 -12.63 10.83
C ARG A 24 -2.45 -11.76 9.84
N PHE A 25 -1.79 -11.19 8.84
CA PHE A 25 -2.45 -10.42 7.78
C PHE A 25 -3.11 -11.28 6.70
N GLY A 26 -3.02 -12.61 6.79
CA GLY A 26 -3.71 -13.54 5.88
C GLY A 26 -3.16 -13.55 4.46
N ALA A 27 -3.97 -13.98 3.49
CA ALA A 27 -3.61 -13.91 2.07
C ALA A 27 -3.63 -12.46 1.57
N ARG A 28 -2.88 -12.19 0.50
CA ARG A 28 -2.94 -10.88 -0.15
C ARG A 28 -4.23 -10.82 -1.03
N PRO A 29 -4.90 -9.65 -1.17
CA PRO A 29 -6.18 -9.52 -1.91
C PRO A 29 -6.06 -9.68 -3.44
N SER A 30 -6.80 -10.57 -4.10
CA SER A 30 -6.61 -10.94 -5.54
C SER A 30 -6.52 -9.75 -6.50
N ASP A 31 -7.20 -8.67 -6.16
CA ASP A 31 -7.35 -7.48 -6.99
C ASP A 31 -6.13 -6.53 -6.93
N GLY A 32 -5.12 -6.91 -6.13
CA GLY A 32 -3.90 -6.16 -5.91
C GLY A 32 -4.04 -5.00 -4.90
N LEU A 33 -3.01 -4.17 -4.83
CA LEU A 33 -2.89 -3.03 -3.93
C LEU A 33 -2.69 -1.76 -4.75
N GLN A 34 -3.32 -0.66 -4.35
CA GLN A 34 -3.15 0.63 -5.03
C GLN A 34 -2.78 1.79 -4.10
N HIS A 35 -2.98 1.60 -2.80
CA HIS A 35 -2.75 2.62 -1.79
C HIS A 35 -1.85 2.06 -0.69
N ILE A 36 -0.66 2.65 -0.53
CA ILE A 36 0.28 2.29 0.51
C ILE A 36 0.40 3.46 1.48
N GLN A 37 0.16 3.22 2.77
CA GLN A 37 0.34 4.21 3.83
C GLN A 37 1.67 3.96 4.55
N LEU A 38 2.54 4.96 4.58
CA LEU A 38 3.88 4.94 5.15
C LEU A 38 3.97 5.84 6.38
N TRP A 39 4.59 5.31 7.44
CA TRP A 39 4.76 6.03 8.71
C TRP A 39 6.06 5.65 9.38
N ARG A 40 6.72 6.65 9.97
CA ARG A 40 8.00 6.51 10.68
C ARG A 40 7.87 7.12 12.06
N ARG A 41 8.60 6.56 13.03
CA ARG A 41 8.69 7.09 14.41
C ARG A 41 9.71 8.21 14.54
N THR A 42 10.76 8.18 13.73
CA THR A 42 11.81 9.19 13.69
C THR A 42 11.39 10.34 12.77
N TRP A 43 12.03 11.51 12.88
CA TRP A 43 11.57 12.74 12.22
C TRP A 43 12.10 12.95 10.79
N ASP A 44 13.25 12.41 10.42
CA ASP A 44 14.03 12.77 9.20
C ASP A 44 14.56 11.60 8.33
N GLY A 45 14.37 11.66 7.02
CA GLY A 45 14.97 10.68 6.09
C GLY A 45 14.01 10.08 5.08
N ALA A 46 14.62 9.49 4.05
CA ALA A 46 13.93 8.97 2.88
C ALA A 46 13.34 7.58 3.11
N TRP A 47 12.37 7.24 2.28
CA TRP A 47 11.83 5.89 2.16
C TRP A 47 12.36 5.28 0.88
N ASN A 48 12.95 4.08 0.99
CA ASN A 48 13.25 3.25 -0.16
C ASN A 48 12.19 2.14 -0.25
N VAL A 49 11.36 2.18 -1.28
CA VAL A 49 10.19 1.31 -1.44
C VAL A 49 10.32 0.58 -2.76
N THR A 50 10.27 -0.75 -2.70
CA THR A 50 10.25 -1.62 -3.87
C THR A 50 8.84 -2.13 -4.10
N LEU A 51 8.35 -2.04 -5.33
CA LEU A 51 7.00 -2.47 -5.73
C LEU A 51 7.10 -3.72 -6.60
N GLN A 52 6.21 -4.68 -6.39
CA GLN A 52 6.07 -5.89 -7.21
C GLN A 52 4.88 -5.69 -8.16
N LEU A 53 5.18 -5.48 -9.44
CA LEU A 53 4.17 -5.14 -10.45
C LEU A 53 3.47 -6.37 -11.04
N ALA A 54 4.13 -7.52 -11.04
CA ALA A 54 3.64 -8.72 -11.70
C ALA A 54 3.01 -9.71 -10.70
N ASP A 55 1.97 -10.39 -11.17
CA ASP A 55 1.29 -11.50 -10.49
C ASP A 55 2.04 -12.81 -10.80
N ASP A 56 3.23 -12.95 -10.23
CA ASP A 56 4.08 -14.12 -10.52
C ASP A 56 3.69 -15.34 -9.68
N GLY A 57 2.67 -15.22 -8.81
CA GLY A 57 2.28 -16.27 -7.87
C GLY A 57 1.10 -15.93 -6.96
N TYR A 58 0.27 -14.94 -7.32
CA TYR A 58 -0.87 -14.48 -6.53
C TYR A 58 -2.14 -15.31 -6.77
N LEU A 59 -2.21 -16.05 -7.87
CA LEU A 59 -3.29 -17.01 -8.13
C LEU A 59 -3.17 -18.34 -7.36
N GLN A 60 -2.15 -18.54 -6.52
CA GLN A 60 -2.08 -19.71 -5.63
C GLN A 60 -2.68 -19.40 -4.25
N GLY A 61 -4.01 -19.32 -4.20
CA GLY A 61 -4.68 -19.25 -2.91
C GLY A 61 -6.20 -19.18 -3.01
N ASN A 62 -6.86 -20.32 -3.28
CA ASN A 62 -7.85 -20.94 -2.36
C ASN A 62 -8.66 -22.07 -3.04
N GLY A 63 -8.72 -23.26 -2.41
CA GLY A 63 -9.62 -24.34 -2.83
C GLY A 63 -9.43 -25.72 -2.18
N GLY A 64 -9.50 -25.82 -0.84
CA GLY A 64 -10.10 -26.95 -0.09
C GLY A 64 -9.62 -28.42 -0.28
N THR A 65 -9.12 -28.99 0.83
CA THR A 65 -9.24 -30.38 1.34
C THR A 65 -8.61 -31.56 0.58
N GLY A 66 -7.76 -32.33 1.30
CA GLY A 66 -7.54 -33.75 1.03
C GLY A 66 -6.14 -34.27 1.36
N TRP A 67 -5.95 -34.78 2.58
CA TRP A 67 -4.83 -35.69 2.85
C TRP A 67 -5.23 -37.11 2.43
N SER A 68 -4.58 -37.64 1.39
CA SER A 68 -4.49 -39.07 1.00
C SER A 68 -3.40 -39.12 -0.08
N GLY A 69 -2.26 -39.78 0.06
CA GLY A 69 -2.08 -41.19 0.38
C GLY A 69 -1.85 -41.97 -0.92
N GLY A 70 -0.60 -42.29 -1.27
CA GLY A 70 -0.24 -43.43 -2.13
C GLY A 70 -0.04 -43.23 -3.64
N ALA A 71 1.24 -43.25 -4.05
CA ALA A 71 1.90 -43.91 -5.20
C ALA A 71 1.26 -44.14 -6.60
N ASN A 72 2.13 -43.91 -7.61
CA ASN A 72 2.33 -44.54 -8.93
C ASN A 72 1.54 -44.07 -10.17
N GLY A 73 2.29 -43.84 -11.25
CA GLY A 73 1.85 -44.05 -12.64
C GLY A 73 2.17 -42.91 -13.61
N ASP A 74 3.11 -43.15 -14.53
CA ASP A 74 3.62 -42.27 -15.59
C ASP A 74 2.62 -41.96 -16.74
N VAL A 75 3.06 -41.02 -17.61
CA VAL A 75 2.93 -40.98 -19.10
C VAL A 75 2.11 -39.82 -19.73
N ASP A 76 2.89 -38.97 -20.41
CA ASP A 76 2.72 -38.26 -21.69
C ASP A 76 1.87 -36.99 -21.91
N ASP A 77 2.59 -36.05 -22.55
CA ASP A 77 2.27 -35.34 -23.80
C ASP A 77 1.95 -33.85 -23.77
N ALA A 78 2.83 -33.15 -24.48
CA ALA A 78 2.70 -31.95 -25.27
C ALA A 78 1.60 -30.91 -24.99
N GLY A 79 2.10 -29.67 -24.92
CA GLY A 79 1.59 -28.65 -25.85
C GLY A 79 0.53 -27.73 -25.28
N GLY A 80 0.98 -26.65 -24.66
CA GLY A 80 0.10 -25.54 -24.34
C GLY A 80 0.70 -24.61 -23.30
N SER A 81 1.91 -24.09 -23.54
CA SER A 81 2.31 -22.87 -22.83
C SER A 81 1.40 -21.75 -23.32
N GLU A 82 0.23 -21.60 -22.70
CA GLU A 82 -0.66 -20.46 -22.89
C GLU A 82 0.20 -19.21 -22.68
N LEU A 83 0.46 -18.50 -23.77
CA LEU A 83 1.05 -17.18 -23.74
C LEU A 83 0.01 -16.26 -23.10
N LYS A 84 0.02 -16.18 -21.76
CA LYS A 84 -0.71 -15.15 -21.04
C LYS A 84 -0.33 -13.82 -21.68
N LEU A 85 -1.33 -13.14 -22.23
CA LEU A 85 -1.18 -11.79 -22.77
C LEU A 85 -0.34 -11.02 -21.76
N ARG A 86 0.81 -10.50 -22.18
CA ARG A 86 1.47 -9.44 -21.43
C ARG A 86 0.40 -8.36 -21.30
N SER A 87 -0.21 -8.23 -20.12
CA SER A 87 -1.01 -7.05 -19.81
C SER A 87 -0.10 -5.90 -20.17
N THR A 88 -0.51 -5.14 -21.18
CA THR A 88 0.29 -4.06 -21.76
C THR A 88 0.97 -3.35 -20.61
N ALA A 89 2.31 -3.38 -20.64
CA ALA A 89 3.16 -2.64 -19.73
C ALA A 89 2.83 -1.16 -19.95
N GLY A 90 1.74 -0.74 -19.33
CA GLY A 90 1.18 0.58 -19.39
C GLY A 90 1.99 1.42 -18.42
N GLU A 91 2.37 2.60 -18.88
CA GLU A 91 3.06 3.61 -18.08
C GLU A 91 2.45 3.69 -16.66
N LEU A 92 3.20 3.23 -15.66
CA LEU A 92 2.78 3.20 -14.26
C LEU A 92 2.95 4.60 -13.68
N GLU A 93 1.87 5.22 -13.23
CA GLU A 93 1.96 6.48 -12.50
C GLU A 93 2.02 6.18 -11.00
N VAL A 94 3.05 6.72 -10.35
CA VAL A 94 3.25 6.65 -8.91
C VAL A 94 3.14 8.05 -8.32
N ALA A 95 2.21 8.25 -7.38
CA ALA A 95 2.00 9.51 -6.70
C ALA A 95 2.36 9.40 -5.21
N ALA A 96 3.43 10.09 -4.81
CA ALA A 96 3.78 10.27 -3.41
C ALA A 96 3.00 11.44 -2.83
N ARG A 97 2.32 11.23 -1.70
CA ARG A 97 1.63 12.27 -0.93
C ARG A 97 2.13 12.28 0.50
N CYS A 98 2.51 13.43 1.03
CA CYS A 98 2.87 13.55 2.43
C CYS A 98 1.99 14.59 3.11
N ALA A 99 1.36 14.16 4.20
CA ALA A 99 0.55 14.98 5.07
C ALA A 99 1.41 15.45 6.25
N TRP A 100 1.55 16.77 6.37
CA TRP A 100 2.22 17.42 7.49
C TRP A 100 1.19 17.99 8.46
N ASP A 101 1.36 17.65 9.72
CA ASP A 101 0.55 18.17 10.81
C ASP A 101 1.46 18.31 12.04
N ASP A 102 2.03 19.49 12.23
CA ASP A 102 2.75 19.80 13.47
C ASP A 102 1.74 20.23 14.53
N ALA A 103 0.92 19.26 14.96
CA ALA A 103 -0.05 19.43 16.04
C ALA A 103 0.59 19.34 17.43
N ASN A 104 1.92 19.28 17.52
CA ASN A 104 2.63 19.20 18.80
C ASN A 104 2.63 20.53 19.57
N GLY A 105 2.08 21.61 18.97
CA GLY A 105 1.73 22.84 19.68
C GLY A 105 0.53 23.53 19.02
N ALA A 106 -0.54 23.77 19.78
CA ALA A 106 -1.76 24.40 19.28
C ALA A 106 -1.52 25.79 18.64
N ALA A 107 -0.52 26.54 19.15
CA ALA A 107 -0.13 27.84 18.61
C ALA A 107 0.48 27.76 17.19
N LYS A 108 0.91 26.58 16.73
CA LYS A 108 1.48 26.37 15.40
C LYS A 108 0.42 26.13 14.31
N ILE A 109 -0.84 25.93 14.70
CA ILE A 109 -1.96 25.75 13.78
C ILE A 109 -2.96 26.89 14.03
N PRO A 110 -2.87 28.02 13.30
CA PRO A 110 -3.69 29.20 13.56
C PRO A 110 -5.19 28.91 13.56
N ALA A 111 -5.67 28.12 12.59
CA ALA A 111 -7.07 27.74 12.49
C ALA A 111 -7.55 26.91 13.69
N PHE A 112 -6.69 26.07 14.29
CA PHE A 112 -7.04 25.28 15.48
C PHE A 112 -7.06 26.15 16.73
N TYR A 113 -6.13 27.11 16.85
CA TYR A 113 -6.08 28.04 17.97
C TYR A 113 -7.35 28.91 18.07
N GLU A 114 -7.82 29.45 16.95
CA GLU A 114 -9.08 30.21 16.91
C GLU A 114 -10.27 29.34 17.31
N LEU A 115 -10.32 28.11 16.83
CA LEU A 115 -11.41 27.19 17.12
C LEU A 115 -11.48 26.88 18.63
N ILE A 116 -10.35 26.61 19.29
CA ILE A 116 -10.31 26.43 20.75
C ILE A 116 -10.71 27.70 21.51
N ARG A 117 -10.33 28.89 21.01
CA ARG A 117 -10.67 30.18 21.66
C ARG A 117 -12.17 30.49 21.63
N PHE A 118 -12.86 30.10 20.56
CA PHE A 118 -14.27 30.45 20.33
C PHE A 118 -15.23 29.27 20.52
N MET A 119 -14.75 28.05 20.77
CA MET A 119 -15.63 26.91 21.00
C MET A 119 -16.30 26.99 22.38
N PRO A 120 -17.59 26.63 22.48
CA PRO A 120 -18.27 26.55 23.76
C PRO A 120 -17.82 25.32 24.57
N GLU A 121 -17.89 25.40 25.90
CA GLU A 121 -17.44 24.34 26.83
C GLU A 121 -18.14 22.99 26.62
N TRP A 122 -19.36 22.98 26.08
CA TRP A 122 -20.14 21.75 25.84
C TRP A 122 -19.75 21.01 24.54
N SER A 123 -18.82 21.55 23.76
CA SER A 123 -18.41 20.97 22.46
C SER A 123 -17.06 20.28 22.52
N ILE A 124 -16.80 19.35 21.60
CA ILE A 124 -15.49 18.70 21.43
C ILE A 124 -15.07 18.71 19.96
N VAL A 125 -13.81 19.02 19.71
CA VAL A 125 -13.24 19.12 18.36
C VAL A 125 -12.45 17.86 18.08
N MET A 126 -12.75 17.24 16.94
CA MET A 126 -12.03 16.07 16.47
C MET A 126 -11.35 16.36 15.14
N LYS A 127 -10.21 15.70 14.93
CA LYS A 127 -9.48 15.79 13.69
C LYS A 127 -10.15 14.90 12.63
N LYS A 128 -10.66 15.52 11.57
CA LYS A 128 -11.32 14.80 10.45
C LYS A 128 -10.35 13.98 9.62
N ALA A 129 -9.13 14.47 9.41
CA ALA A 129 -8.12 13.83 8.57
C ALA A 129 -6.71 14.16 9.06
N THR A 130 -5.73 13.33 8.67
CA THR A 130 -4.31 13.56 8.94
C THR A 130 -3.72 14.61 8.00
N GLY A 131 -3.12 15.66 8.55
CA GLY A 131 -2.46 16.72 7.77
C GLY A 131 -3.24 18.03 7.78
N LEU A 132 -2.58 19.13 8.12
CA LEU A 132 -3.06 20.48 7.80
C LEU A 132 -2.68 20.84 6.35
N VAL A 133 -1.48 20.42 5.95
CA VAL A 133 -0.93 20.65 4.61
C VAL A 133 -0.59 19.31 3.97
N GLN A 134 -0.97 19.15 2.71
CA GLN A 134 -0.67 17.97 1.93
C GLN A 134 0.15 18.35 0.70
N VAL A 135 1.32 17.74 0.57
CA VAL A 135 2.15 17.82 -0.64
C VAL A 135 1.94 16.56 -1.46
N ARG A 136 1.79 16.70 -2.77
CA ARG A 136 1.68 15.59 -3.73
C ARG A 136 2.70 15.77 -4.85
N LYS A 137 3.39 14.69 -5.21
CA LYS A 137 4.21 14.59 -6.41
C LYS A 137 3.87 13.30 -7.13
N ALA A 138 3.46 13.41 -8.39
CA ALA A 138 3.24 12.28 -9.28
C ALA A 138 4.43 12.11 -10.22
N SER A 139 4.75 10.87 -10.58
CA SER A 139 5.81 10.55 -11.50
C SER A 139 5.41 9.33 -12.31
N LYS A 140 5.68 9.39 -13.61
CA LYS A 140 5.41 8.31 -14.53
C LYS A 140 6.64 7.41 -14.63
N VAL A 141 6.42 6.12 -14.58
CA VAL A 141 7.45 5.09 -14.59
C VAL A 141 7.14 4.14 -15.75
N PRO A 142 8.06 3.98 -16.71
CA PRO A 142 7.91 2.94 -17.72
C PRO A 142 7.98 1.57 -17.03
N SER A 143 6.93 0.76 -17.22
CA SER A 143 6.82 -0.61 -16.71
C SER A 143 7.45 -1.62 -17.65
#